data_AF-A0A2G2I5H8-F1
#
_entry.id   AF-A0A2G2I5H8-F1
#
_cell.length_a   1.000
_cell.length_b   1.000
_cell.length_c   1.000
_cell.angle_alpha   90.00
_cell.angle_beta   90.00
_cell.angle_gamma   90.00
#
_symmetry.space_group_name_H-M   'P 1'
#
loop_
_entity.id
_entity.type
_entity.pdbx_description
1 polymer ?
#
loop_
_entity_poly.entity_id
_entity_poly.type
_entity_poly.pdbx_seq_one_letter_code
_entity_poly.pdbx_strand_id
1 'polypeptide(L)'
;MIARKAHKNQIDRVIANAGIWDVDTFDNFNIESLKKQFEVNVLAPLRLTKAIENNLVSGSKIILVSTRVASHQDNSSGGEYGYRMSKSALNMVGINLAHTLLERKIGVFMLHPGFVRTDLTKSVRIH
;
A
#
# COMPACT_ATOMS: atom_id res chain seq x y z
N MET A 1 -9.90 -2.86 -3.10
CA MET A 1 -9.78 -1.42 -2.79
C MET A 1 -11.16 -0.86 -2.51
N ILE A 2 -11.28 0.16 -1.67
CA ILE A 2 -12.59 0.75 -1.32
C ILE A 2 -12.50 2.25 -1.59
N ALA A 3 -13.41 2.78 -2.41
CA ALA A 3 -13.56 4.21 -2.66
C ALA A 3 -14.98 4.63 -2.28
N ARG A 4 -15.12 5.70 -1.50
CA ARG A 4 -16.43 6.24 -1.10
C ARG A 4 -16.68 7.56 -1.82
N LYS A 5 -17.84 7.66 -2.47
CA LYS A 5 -18.27 8.87 -3.19
C LYS A 5 -18.92 9.88 -2.25
N ALA A 6 -18.68 11.15 -2.53
CA ALA A 6 -19.30 12.31 -1.87
C ALA A 6 -20.66 12.62 -2.51
N HIS A 7 -20.61 12.93 -3.80
CA HIS A 7 -21.68 13.31 -4.73
C HIS A 7 -21.15 13.12 -6.18
N LYS A 8 -22.00 13.30 -7.21
CA LYS A 8 -21.72 13.02 -8.65
C LYS A 8 -20.23 13.12 -9.03
N ASN A 9 -19.63 11.96 -9.30
CA ASN A 9 -18.25 11.77 -9.80
C ASN A 9 -17.11 12.34 -8.93
N GLN A 10 -17.35 12.70 -7.66
CA GLN A 10 -16.31 13.13 -6.72
C GLN A 10 -16.00 12.05 -5.69
N ILE A 11 -14.72 11.94 -5.33
CA ILE A 11 -14.19 10.94 -4.41
C ILE A 11 -13.53 11.65 -3.24
N ASP A 12 -14.15 11.57 -2.05
CA ASP A 12 -13.57 12.14 -0.83
C ASP A 12 -12.56 11.20 -0.18
N ARG A 13 -12.75 9.89 -0.34
CA ARG A 13 -11.98 8.89 0.41
C ARG A 13 -11.62 7.70 -0.45
N VAL A 14 -10.35 7.37 -0.43
CA VAL A 14 -9.77 6.22 -1.13
C VAL A 14 -8.97 5.41 -0.13
N ILE A 15 -9.24 4.11 -0.08
CA ILE A 15 -8.47 3.15 0.72
C ILE A 15 -7.86 2.11 -0.23
N ALA A 16 -6.57 2.26 -0.49
CA ALA A 16 -5.76 1.30 -1.22
C ALA A 16 -5.34 0.15 -0.28
N ASN A 17 -6.31 -0.71 0.04
CA ASN A 17 -6.12 -1.87 0.92
C ASN A 17 -5.62 -3.12 0.19
N ALA A 18 -5.78 -3.21 -1.13
CA ALA A 18 -5.38 -4.40 -1.86
C ALA A 18 -3.88 -4.64 -1.69
N GLY A 19 -3.52 -5.87 -1.37
CA GLY A 19 -2.14 -6.30 -1.29
C GLY A 19 -2.06 -7.82 -1.38
N ILE A 20 -0.89 -8.32 -1.80
CA ILE A 20 -0.55 -9.73 -1.76
C ILE A 20 0.74 -9.90 -0.96
N TRP A 21 0.86 -11.06 -0.34
CA TRP A 21 2.01 -11.48 0.43
C TRP A 21 2.30 -12.92 0.04
N ASP A 22 3.39 -13.08 -0.69
CA ASP A 22 4.00 -14.38 -0.93
C ASP A 22 5.27 -14.48 -0.08
N VAL A 23 5.42 -15.60 0.62
CA VAL A 23 6.50 -15.79 1.58
C VAL A 23 7.75 -16.21 0.81
N ASP A 24 8.83 -15.47 1.02
CA ASP A 24 10.11 -15.71 0.36
C ASP A 24 11.27 -15.61 1.37
N THR A 25 12.35 -16.33 1.09
CA THR A 25 13.60 -16.32 1.87
C THR A 25 14.79 -16.08 0.95
N PHE A 26 15.98 -15.89 1.52
CA PHE A 26 17.18 -15.67 0.72
C PHE A 26 17.51 -16.89 -0.17
N ASP A 27 17.31 -18.10 0.34
CA ASP A 27 17.57 -19.35 -0.38
C ASP A 27 16.43 -19.74 -1.33
N ASN A 28 15.24 -19.19 -1.12
CA ASN A 28 14.05 -19.54 -1.89
C ASN A 28 13.18 -18.31 -2.15
N PHE A 29 13.46 -17.64 -3.27
CA PHE A 29 12.63 -16.58 -3.81
C PHE A 29 12.37 -16.79 -5.31
N ASN A 30 11.20 -16.32 -5.76
CA ASN A 30 10.86 -16.28 -7.17
C ASN A 30 10.73 -14.82 -7.61
N ILE A 31 11.59 -14.41 -8.55
CA ILE A 31 11.59 -13.05 -9.09
C ILE A 31 10.23 -12.63 -9.67
N GLU A 32 9.50 -13.53 -10.31
CA GLU A 32 8.18 -13.22 -10.84
C GLU A 32 7.15 -13.00 -9.74
N SER A 33 7.26 -13.73 -8.62
CA SER A 33 6.45 -13.46 -7.43
C SER A 33 6.79 -12.09 -6.83
N LEU A 34 8.08 -11.77 -6.66
CA LEU A 34 8.53 -10.46 -6.19
C LEU A 34 7.99 -9.32 -7.07
N LYS A 35 8.12 -9.44 -8.40
CA LYS A 35 7.56 -8.48 -9.36
C LYS A 35 6.04 -8.34 -9.20
N LYS A 36 5.32 -9.46 -9.04
CA LYS A 36 3.87 -9.44 -8.84
C LYS A 36 3.49 -8.74 -7.55
N GLN A 37 4.23 -8.95 -6.46
CA GLN A 37 4.04 -8.24 -5.19
C GLN A 37 4.25 -6.73 -5.37
N PHE A 38 5.27 -6.29 -6.12
CA PHE A 38 5.46 -4.87 -6.46
C PHE A 38 4.33 -4.29 -7.31
N GLU A 39 3.90 -5.03 -8.34
CA GLU A 39 2.81 -4.60 -9.22
C GLU A 39 1.53 -4.34 -8.42
N VAL A 40 1.17 -5.25 -7.52
CA VAL A 40 -0.06 -5.15 -6.72
C VAL A 40 0.08 -4.18 -5.54
N ASN A 41 1.18 -4.24 -4.80
CA ASN A 41 1.33 -3.50 -3.55
C ASN A 41 1.80 -2.06 -3.75
N VAL A 42 2.44 -1.74 -4.89
CA VAL A 42 3.07 -0.44 -5.14
C VAL A 42 2.46 0.25 -6.36
N LEU A 43 2.56 -0.38 -7.52
CA LEU A 43 2.18 0.24 -8.79
C LEU A 43 0.67 0.40 -8.91
N ALA A 44 -0.11 -0.59 -8.46
CA ALA A 44 -1.57 -0.49 -8.49
C ALA A 44 -2.12 0.69 -7.64
N PRO A 45 -1.70 0.91 -6.37
CA PRO A 45 -2.09 2.10 -5.61
C PRO A 45 -1.69 3.43 -6.28
N LEU A 46 -0.48 3.50 -6.86
CA LEU A 46 -0.01 4.68 -7.57
C LEU A 46 -0.85 4.95 -8.83
N ARG A 47 -1.05 3.94 -9.67
CA ARG A 47 -1.88 4.03 -10.89
C ARG A 47 -3.33 4.35 -10.57
N LEU A 48 -3.88 3.77 -9.51
CA LEU A 48 -5.23 4.12 -9.04
C LEU A 48 -5.30 5.61 -8.72
N THR A 49 -4.36 6.10 -7.90
CA THR A 49 -4.33 7.51 -7.49
C THR A 49 -4.29 8.44 -8.71
N LYS A 50 -3.45 8.09 -9.70
CA LYS A 50 -3.39 8.82 -10.98
C LYS A 50 -4.72 8.77 -11.74
N ALA A 51 -5.31 7.60 -11.87
CA ALA A 51 -6.55 7.41 -12.63
C ALA A 51 -7.75 8.19 -12.05
N ILE A 52 -7.79 8.36 -10.74
CA ILE A 52 -8.88 9.07 -10.06
C ILE A 52 -8.54 10.52 -9.70
N GLU A 53 -7.38 11.02 -10.11
CA GLU A 53 -6.87 12.32 -9.64
C GLU A 53 -7.85 13.46 -9.93
N ASN A 54 -8.55 13.42 -11.06
CA ASN A 54 -9.53 14.42 -11.47
C ASN A 54 -10.85 14.34 -10.68
N ASN A 55 -11.08 13.23 -9.97
CA ASN A 55 -12.23 13.05 -9.10
C ASN A 55 -11.94 13.45 -7.64
N LEU A 56 -10.67 13.71 -7.30
CA LEU A 56 -10.28 14.16 -5.97
C LEU A 56 -10.50 15.66 -5.82
N VAL A 57 -11.15 16.05 -4.73
CA VAL A 57 -11.48 17.44 -4.39
C VAL A 57 -10.68 17.90 -3.18
N SER A 58 -10.67 19.21 -2.93
CA SER A 58 -10.08 19.76 -1.71
C SER A 58 -10.68 19.07 -0.48
N GLY A 59 -9.84 18.55 0.41
CA GLY A 59 -10.25 17.78 1.59
C GLY A 59 -10.36 16.27 1.36
N SER A 60 -10.18 15.77 0.13
CA SER A 60 -10.10 14.34 -0.13
C SER A 60 -8.92 13.69 0.64
N LYS A 61 -9.05 12.40 0.93
CA LYS A 61 -8.08 11.61 1.69
C LYS A 61 -7.77 10.31 0.98
N ILE A 62 -6.48 10.03 0.84
CA ILE A 62 -5.95 8.77 0.33
C ILE A 62 -5.30 8.03 1.49
N ILE A 63 -5.69 6.77 1.67
CA ILE A 63 -5.15 5.89 2.70
C ILE A 63 -4.47 4.72 1.99
N LEU A 64 -3.16 4.58 2.21
CA LEU A 64 -2.33 3.48 1.75
C LEU A 64 -2.15 2.50 2.90
N VAL A 65 -2.51 1.23 2.70
CA VAL A 65 -2.37 0.21 3.74
C VAL A 65 -0.96 -0.37 3.70
N SER A 66 -0.15 0.03 4.66
CA SER A 66 1.23 -0.37 4.85
C SER A 66 1.37 -1.42 5.97
N THR A 67 2.59 -1.72 6.39
CA THR A 67 2.92 -2.63 7.49
C THR A 67 4.00 -2.02 8.37
N ARG A 68 4.15 -2.50 9.61
CA ARG A 68 5.18 -2.03 10.55
C ARG A 68 6.59 -2.23 10.01
N VAL A 69 6.88 -3.39 9.43
CA VAL A 69 8.20 -3.72 8.87
C VAL A 69 8.62 -2.83 7.70
N ALA A 70 7.72 -2.01 7.17
CA ALA A 70 8.02 -1.04 6.11
C ALA A 70 8.74 0.22 6.62
N SER A 71 8.78 0.47 7.94
CA SER A 71 9.49 1.60 8.56
C SER A 71 10.99 1.35 8.76
N HIS A 72 11.51 0.22 8.28
CA HIS A 72 12.88 -0.27 8.43
C HIS A 72 13.31 -0.63 9.87
N GLN A 73 12.87 0.11 10.89
CA GLN A 73 13.27 -0.11 12.29
C GLN A 73 12.69 -1.39 12.91
N ASP A 74 11.52 -1.84 12.46
CA ASP A 74 10.83 -3.02 13.00
C ASP A 74 11.20 -4.34 12.27
N ASN A 75 12.16 -4.32 11.33
CA ASN A 75 12.60 -5.51 10.61
C ASN A 75 13.79 -6.18 11.32
N SER A 76 13.50 -7.08 12.27
CA SER A 76 14.53 -7.85 13.00
C SER A 76 14.67 -9.31 12.55
N SER A 77 13.81 -9.80 11.66
CA SER A 77 13.75 -11.22 11.28
C SER A 77 14.36 -11.55 9.91
N GLY A 78 14.54 -10.56 9.03
CA GLY A 78 14.87 -10.82 7.62
C GLY A 78 13.75 -11.55 6.85
N GLY A 79 14.04 -11.93 5.60
CA GLY A 79 13.10 -12.62 4.70
C GLY A 79 11.96 -11.74 4.17
N GLU A 80 10.99 -12.35 3.49
CA GLU A 80 9.81 -11.70 2.88
C GLU A 80 10.20 -10.49 2.03
N TYR A 81 11.28 -10.62 1.26
CA TYR A 81 11.88 -9.56 0.46
C TYR A 81 10.83 -8.91 -0.43
N GLY A 82 10.02 -9.68 -1.15
CA GLY A 82 9.01 -9.13 -2.04
C GLY A 82 7.96 -8.30 -1.30
N TYR A 83 7.40 -8.85 -0.21
CA TYR A 83 6.39 -8.16 0.58
C TYR A 83 6.97 -6.91 1.27
N ARG A 84 8.06 -7.05 2.03
CA ARG A 84 8.66 -5.97 2.81
C ARG A 84 9.19 -4.83 1.94
N MET A 85 9.94 -5.16 0.88
CA MET A 85 10.42 -4.14 -0.06
C MET A 85 9.25 -3.40 -0.71
N SER A 86 8.20 -4.13 -1.12
CA SER A 86 7.03 -3.50 -1.74
C SER A 86 6.31 -2.55 -0.77
N LYS A 87 6.22 -2.89 0.52
CA LYS A 87 5.58 -2.00 1.50
C LYS A 87 6.43 -0.79 1.86
N SER A 88 7.76 -0.92 1.92
CA SER A 88 8.66 0.25 2.04
C SER A 88 8.56 1.15 0.80
N ALA A 89 8.50 0.58 -0.40
CA ALA A 89 8.28 1.34 -1.62
C ALA A 89 6.91 2.05 -1.63
N LEU A 90 5.84 1.40 -1.12
CA LEU A 90 4.53 2.03 -0.97
C LEU A 90 4.56 3.22 0.00
N ASN A 91 5.36 3.17 1.07
CA ASN A 91 5.55 4.33 1.96
C ASN A 91 6.19 5.50 1.20
N MET A 92 7.22 5.24 0.38
CA MET A 92 7.84 6.29 -0.44
C MET A 92 6.85 6.87 -1.46
N VAL A 93 6.01 6.03 -2.09
CA VAL A 93 4.89 6.49 -2.92
C VAL A 93 3.96 7.42 -2.13
N GLY A 94 3.63 7.05 -0.89
CA GLY A 94 2.80 7.87 -0.01
C GLY A 94 3.39 9.25 0.29
N ILE A 95 4.68 9.31 0.62
CA ILE A 95 5.41 10.58 0.86
C ILE A 95 5.38 11.45 -0.40
N ASN A 96 5.72 10.88 -1.57
CA ASN A 96 5.73 11.62 -2.83
C ASN A 96 4.34 12.14 -3.21
N LEU A 97 3.29 11.33 -3.03
CA LEU A 97 1.90 11.75 -3.26
C LEU A 97 1.46 12.85 -2.28
N ALA A 98 1.86 12.78 -1.01
CA ALA A 98 1.56 13.82 -0.02
C ALA A 98 2.11 15.17 -0.46
N HIS A 99 3.35 15.22 -0.96
CA HIS A 99 3.95 16.43 -1.50
C HIS A 99 3.26 16.88 -2.80
N THR A 100 3.00 15.94 -3.72
CA THR A 100 2.40 16.23 -5.03
C THR A 100 0.99 16.81 -4.91
N LEU A 101 0.22 16.38 -3.91
CA LEU A 101 -1.18 16.75 -3.75
C LEU A 101 -1.42 17.82 -2.68
N LEU A 102 -0.34 18.37 -2.10
CA LEU A 102 -0.41 19.33 -1.01
C LEU A 102 -1.18 20.61 -1.38
N GLU A 103 -0.86 21.21 -2.53
CA GLU A 103 -1.51 22.45 -3.00
C GLU A 103 -3.02 22.25 -3.27
N ARG A 104 -3.40 21.01 -3.61
CA ARG A 104 -4.80 20.60 -3.81
C ARG A 104 -5.54 20.31 -2.50
N LYS A 105 -4.89 20.44 -1.35
CA LYS A 105 -5.43 20.16 -0.01
C LYS A 105 -5.96 18.72 0.12
N ILE A 106 -5.27 17.77 -0.50
CA ILE A 106 -5.60 16.34 -0.40
C ILE A 106 -4.63 15.70 0.57
N GLY A 107 -5.15 15.02 1.59
CA GLY A 107 -4.34 14.30 2.57
C GLY A 107 -3.96 12.91 2.10
N VAL A 108 -2.71 12.50 2.34
CA VAL A 108 -2.23 11.13 2.09
C VAL A 108 -1.75 10.53 3.41
N PHE A 109 -2.23 9.35 3.75
CA PHE A 109 -1.96 8.68 5.01
C PHE A 109 -1.48 7.26 4.75
N MET A 110 -0.44 6.83 5.46
CA MET A 110 0.03 5.45 5.46
C MET A 110 -0.38 4.82 6.79
N LEU A 111 -1.18 3.77 6.76
CA LEU A 111 -1.67 3.11 7.96
C LEU A 111 -1.19 1.67 8.01
N HIS A 112 -0.67 1.25 9.16
CA HIS A 112 -0.42 -0.16 9.46
C HIS A 112 -1.53 -0.68 10.38
N PRO A 113 -2.33 -1.67 9.97
CA PRO A 113 -3.43 -2.18 10.80
C PRO A 113 -2.99 -3.09 11.96
N GLY A 114 -1.68 -3.36 12.11
CA GLY A 114 -1.19 -4.42 13.00
C GLY A 114 -1.38 -5.81 12.38
N PHE A 115 -1.16 -6.88 13.16
CA PHE A 115 -1.41 -8.25 12.70
C PHE A 115 -2.91 -8.53 12.75
N VAL A 116 -3.57 -8.48 11.59
CA VAL A 116 -5.02 -8.71 11.47
C VAL A 116 -5.24 -9.98 10.65
N ARG A 117 -6.13 -10.84 11.15
CA ARG A 117 -6.49 -12.09 10.48
C ARG A 117 -7.30 -11.76 9.23
N THR A 118 -6.68 -11.91 8.06
CA THR A 118 -7.23 -11.63 6.73
C THR A 118 -6.77 -12.73 5.77
N ASP A 119 -7.30 -12.78 4.55
CA ASP A 119 -6.79 -13.72 3.54
C ASP A 119 -5.29 -13.53 3.26
N LEU A 120 -4.76 -12.32 3.45
CA LEU A 120 -3.33 -11.99 3.36
C LEU A 120 -2.48 -12.72 4.41
N THR A 121 -3.05 -13.07 5.57
CA THR A 121 -2.34 -13.77 6.65
C THR A 121 -2.63 -15.27 6.68
N LYS A 122 -3.49 -15.79 5.80
CA LYS A 122 -3.82 -17.24 5.75
C LYS A 122 -2.66 -18.12 5.30
N SER A 123 -1.74 -17.60 4.49
CA SER A 123 -0.53 -18.31 4.04
C SER A 123 0.58 -18.33 5.10
N VAL A 124 0.40 -17.65 6.23
CA VAL A 124 1.41 -17.50 7.29
C VAL A 124 1.05 -18.43 8.45
N ARG A 125 1.74 -19.56 8.55
CA ARG A 125 1.62 -20.45 9.72
C ARG A 125 2.37 -19.82 10.90
N ILE A 126 1.59 -19.29 11.83
CA ILE A 126 2.07 -18.92 13.17
C ILE A 126 2.31 -20.23 13.93
N HIS A 127 3.55 -20.50 14.34
CA HIS A 127 3.86 -21.46 15.41
C HIS A 127 3.89 -20.70 16.73
#